data_AF-A0A948CU36-F1
#
_entry.id   AF-A0A948CU36-F1
#
_cell.length_a   1.000
_cell.length_b   1.000
_cell.length_c   1.000
_cell.angle_alpha   90.00
_cell.angle_beta   90.00
_cell.angle_gamma   90.00
#
_symmetry.space_group_name_H-M   'P 1'
#
loop_
_entity.id
_entity.type
_entity.pdbx_description
1 polymer ?
#
loop_
_entity_poly.entity_id
_entity_poly.type
_entity_poly.pdbx_seq_one_letter_code
_entity_poly.pdbx_strand_id
1 'polypeptide(L)'
;AKYYYYPGWHEPGSTLELIINKSAFEALPEDLKAIVETAARYANADMLDEYTARNNAALRELVDVHHVQLRKLPDDVIRELHQASDDYLKELANTDPLTKRVYASWKNFMDGAKEYHHISEQSYINARDL
;
A
#
# COMPACT_ATOMS: atom_id res chain seq x y z
N ALA A 1 7.57 -7.98 20.06
CA ALA A 1 8.14 -9.27 19.59
C ALA A 1 9.64 -9.09 19.34
N LYS A 2 10.45 -10.16 19.36
CA LYS A 2 11.91 -10.06 19.20
C LYS A 2 12.37 -9.81 17.75
N TYR A 3 11.61 -10.30 16.77
CA TYR A 3 11.96 -10.26 15.36
C TYR A 3 10.98 -9.39 14.59
N TYR A 4 11.50 -8.50 13.76
CA TYR A 4 10.71 -7.67 12.86
C TYR A 4 11.21 -7.88 11.42
N TYR A 5 10.34 -8.45 10.59
CA TYR A 5 10.68 -8.84 9.22
C TYR A 5 10.38 -7.73 8.21
N TYR A 6 11.26 -7.58 7.21
CA TYR A 6 11.11 -6.66 6.09
C TYR A 6 11.47 -7.35 4.74
N PRO A 7 10.94 -6.86 3.60
CA PRO A 7 9.91 -5.83 3.48
C PRO A 7 8.53 -6.34 3.93
N GLY A 8 7.61 -5.42 4.20
CA GLY A 8 6.19 -5.74 4.34
C GLY A 8 5.64 -6.19 2.98
N TRP A 9 5.73 -7.49 2.68
CA TRP A 9 5.38 -8.03 1.36
C TRP A 9 3.86 -8.06 1.10
N HIS A 10 3.07 -8.27 2.15
CA HIS A 10 1.62 -8.51 2.10
C HIS A 10 0.83 -7.22 1.82
N GLU A 11 1.33 -6.08 2.26
CA GLU A 11 0.66 -4.78 2.17
C GLU A 11 1.69 -3.67 1.86
N PRO A 12 2.04 -3.46 0.57
CA PRO A 12 3.07 -2.50 0.17
C PRO A 12 2.59 -1.03 0.17
N GLY A 13 1.30 -0.77 0.37
CA GLY A 13 0.72 0.57 0.30
C GLY A 13 -0.74 0.59 0.73
N SER A 14 -1.00 0.33 2.02
CA SER A 14 -2.37 0.25 2.56
C SER A 14 -3.08 1.61 2.42
N THR A 15 -4.11 1.63 1.58
CA THR A 15 -5.02 2.79 1.47
C THR A 15 -6.16 2.58 2.48
N LEU A 16 -6.33 3.52 3.40
CA LEU A 16 -7.46 3.48 4.33
C LEU A 16 -8.75 3.98 3.65
N GLU A 17 -9.89 3.56 4.18
CA GLU A 17 -11.21 3.89 3.66
C GLU A 17 -12.03 4.73 4.64
N LEU A 18 -12.85 5.62 4.08
CA LEU A 18 -13.94 6.29 4.78
C LEU A 18 -15.26 5.74 4.23
N ILE A 19 -16.03 5.06 5.07
CA ILE A 19 -17.35 4.53 4.71
C ILE A 19 -18.43 5.46 5.27
N ILE A 20 -19.36 5.87 4.43
CA ILE A 20 -20.46 6.77 4.79
C ILE A 20 -21.80 6.12 4.43
N ASN A 21 -22.80 6.29 5.29
CA ASN A 21 -24.16 5.89 4.94
C ASN A 21 -24.64 6.68 3.71
N LYS A 22 -25.05 5.95 2.67
CA LYS A 22 -25.45 6.53 1.39
C LYS A 22 -26.56 7.58 1.53
N SER A 23 -27.65 7.26 2.24
CA SER A 23 -28.78 8.18 2.38
C SER A 23 -28.41 9.46 3.15
N ALA A 24 -27.56 9.34 4.17
CA ALA A 24 -27.04 10.49 4.90
C ALA A 24 -26.16 11.38 4.01
N PHE A 25 -25.28 10.78 3.20
CA PHE A 25 -24.43 11.53 2.28
C PHE A 25 -25.24 12.20 1.16
N GLU A 26 -26.22 11.50 0.59
CA GLU A 26 -27.09 12.03 -0.47
C GLU A 26 -27.99 13.17 0.01
N ALA A 27 -28.36 13.17 1.30
CA ALA A 27 -29.15 14.23 1.92
C ALA A 27 -28.37 15.55 2.13
N LEU A 28 -27.04 15.53 2.01
CA LEU A 28 -26.24 16.75 2.10
C LEU A 28 -26.46 17.64 0.86
N PRO A 29 -26.45 18.98 1.01
CA PRO A 29 -26.27 19.89 -0.11
C PRO A 29 -24.92 19.65 -0.82
N GLU A 30 -24.83 20.05 -2.10
CA GLU A 30 -23.68 19.74 -2.96
C GLU A 30 -22.34 20.31 -2.45
N ASP A 31 -22.37 21.50 -1.84
CA ASP A 31 -21.17 22.10 -1.22
C ASP A 31 -20.68 21.26 -0.03
N LEU A 32 -21.59 20.74 0.79
CA LEU A 32 -21.23 19.87 1.92
C LEU A 32 -20.75 18.48 1.46
N LYS A 33 -21.31 17.92 0.38
CA LYS A 33 -20.76 16.70 -0.23
C LYS A 33 -19.33 16.92 -0.69
N ALA A 34 -19.06 18.02 -1.39
CA ALA A 34 -17.72 18.37 -1.85
C ALA A 34 -16.73 18.56 -0.70
N ILE A 35 -17.17 19.17 0.41
CA ILE A 35 -16.34 19.30 1.63
C ILE A 35 -16.00 17.92 2.20
N VAL A 36 -16.96 17.00 2.30
CA VAL A 36 -16.71 15.65 2.82
C VAL A 36 -15.73 14.88 1.94
N GLU A 37 -15.90 14.90 0.61
CA GLU A 37 -14.97 14.24 -0.31
C GLU A 37 -13.56 14.84 -0.23
N THR A 38 -13.47 16.16 -0.13
CA THR A 38 -12.18 16.87 -0.03
C THR A 38 -11.48 16.54 1.29
N ALA A 39 -12.22 16.56 2.40
CA ALA A 39 -11.67 16.21 3.71
C ALA A 39 -11.19 14.75 3.75
N ALA A 40 -11.93 13.82 3.14
CA ALA A 40 -11.52 12.42 3.05
C ALA A 40 -10.21 12.25 2.26
N ARG A 41 -10.09 12.93 1.11
CA ARG A 41 -8.86 12.92 0.31
C ARG A 41 -7.69 13.54 1.05
N TYR A 42 -7.91 14.69 1.70
CA TYR A 42 -6.89 15.37 2.48
C TYR A 42 -6.38 14.49 3.62
N ALA A 43 -7.28 13.91 4.42
CA ALA A 43 -6.91 13.07 5.55
C ALA A 43 -6.12 11.82 5.11
N ASN A 44 -6.46 11.24 3.95
CA ASN A 44 -5.72 10.11 3.40
C ASN A 44 -4.29 10.49 3.01
N ALA A 45 -4.09 11.66 2.39
CA ALA A 45 -2.77 12.17 2.03
C ALA A 45 -1.94 12.57 3.26
N ASP A 46 -2.55 13.34 4.18
CA ASP A 46 -1.92 13.83 5.41
C ASP A 46 -1.40 12.66 6.27
N MET A 47 -2.17 11.56 6.34
CA MET A 47 -1.74 10.33 7.01
C MET A 47 -0.46 9.74 6.39
N LEU A 48 -0.35 9.70 5.06
CA LEU A 48 0.84 9.17 4.39
C LEU A 48 2.07 10.05 4.64
N ASP A 49 1.87 11.37 4.65
CA ASP A 49 2.93 12.34 4.98
C ASP A 49 3.43 12.14 6.41
N GLU A 50 2.52 11.95 7.37
CA GLU A 50 2.89 11.66 8.76
C GLU A 50 3.67 10.35 8.89
N TYR A 51 3.24 9.27 8.23
CA TYR A 51 3.98 8.01 8.26
C TYR A 51 5.39 8.16 7.67
N THR A 52 5.52 8.84 6.54
CA THR A 52 6.81 9.10 5.91
C THR A 52 7.76 9.86 6.84
N ALA A 53 7.25 10.88 7.54
CA ALA A 53 8.05 11.70 8.46
C ALA A 53 8.44 10.93 9.74
N ARG A 54 7.53 10.13 10.30
CA ARG A 54 7.67 9.54 11.64
C ARG A 54 8.29 8.14 11.65
N ASN A 55 8.12 7.34 10.59
CA ASN A 55 8.53 5.94 10.60
C ASN A 55 10.04 5.75 10.79
N ASN A 56 10.88 6.67 10.31
CA ASN A 56 12.33 6.57 10.51
C ASN A 56 12.73 6.66 11.99
N ALA A 57 12.06 7.51 12.76
CA ALA A 57 12.37 7.73 14.17
C ALA A 57 11.88 6.54 15.01
N ALA A 58 10.66 6.07 14.72
CA ALA A 58 10.09 4.89 15.35
C ALA A 58 10.94 3.63 15.08
N LEU A 59 11.42 3.43 13.85
CA LEU A 59 12.28 2.30 13.53
C LEU A 59 13.59 2.32 14.32
N ARG A 60 14.21 3.51 14.45
CA ARG A 60 15.42 3.68 15.29
C ARG A 60 15.15 3.36 16.74
N GLU A 61 14.05 3.86 17.31
CA GLU A 61 13.65 3.55 18.69
C GLU A 61 13.48 2.02 18.91
N LEU A 62 12.82 1.33 17.98
CA LEU A 62 12.66 -0.13 18.04
C LEU A 62 14.01 -0.87 18.08
N VAL A 63 14.99 -0.44 17.29
CA VAL A 63 16.30 -1.09 17.20
C VAL A 63 17.20 -0.70 18.36
N ASP A 64 17.35 0.60 18.62
CA ASP A 64 18.39 1.15 19.50
C ASP A 64 17.99 1.06 20.98
N VAL A 65 16.70 1.26 21.28
CA VAL A 65 16.18 1.27 22.66
C VAL A 65 15.56 -0.08 23.03
N HIS A 66 14.77 -0.65 22.13
CA HIS A 66 14.04 -1.90 22.40
C HIS A 66 14.74 -3.15 21.89
N HIS A 67 15.87 -3.01 21.21
CA HIS A 67 16.71 -4.11 20.73
C HIS A 67 15.95 -5.13 19.86
N VAL A 68 14.97 -4.65 19.09
CA VAL A 68 14.26 -5.44 18.08
C VAL A 68 15.22 -5.82 16.96
N GLN A 69 15.19 -7.09 16.55
CA GLN A 69 16.05 -7.58 15.48
C GLN A 69 15.34 -7.47 14.14
N LEU A 70 15.83 -6.57 13.28
CA LEU A 70 15.40 -6.48 11.89
C LEU A 70 15.92 -7.69 11.11
N ARG A 71 15.03 -8.30 10.33
CA ARG A 71 15.35 -9.47 9.51
C ARG A 71 14.77 -9.31 8.12
N LYS A 72 15.61 -9.49 7.10
CA LYS A 72 15.09 -9.61 5.74
C LYS A 72 14.32 -10.93 5.62
N LEU A 73 13.16 -10.92 4.99
CA LEU A 73 12.51 -12.14 4.54
C LEU A 73 13.43 -12.84 3.51
N PRO A 74 13.62 -14.16 3.63
CA PRO A 74 14.38 -14.92 2.66
C PRO A 74 13.81 -14.79 1.24
N ASP A 75 14.69 -14.70 0.25
CA ASP A 75 14.28 -14.45 -1.14
C ASP A 75 13.47 -15.62 -1.73
N ASP A 76 13.74 -16.86 -1.30
CA ASP A 76 12.96 -18.05 -1.65
C ASP A 76 11.54 -17.98 -1.07
N VAL A 77 11.39 -17.57 0.19
CA VAL A 77 10.08 -17.36 0.80
C VAL A 77 9.29 -16.28 0.07
N ILE A 78 9.91 -15.14 -0.27
CA ILE A 78 9.24 -14.09 -1.05
C ILE A 78 8.80 -14.59 -2.42
N ARG A 79 9.63 -15.42 -3.09
CA ARG A 79 9.29 -15.99 -4.40
C ARG A 79 8.07 -16.89 -4.34
N GLU A 80 7.99 -17.77 -3.34
CA GLU A 80 6.84 -18.66 -3.14
C GLU A 80 5.58 -17.88 -2.80
N LEU A 81 5.69 -16.86 -1.93
CA LEU A 81 4.56 -15.98 -1.59
C LEU A 81 4.04 -15.22 -2.82
N HIS A 82 4.94 -14.73 -3.67
CA HIS A 82 4.57 -14.08 -4.92
C HIS A 82 3.82 -15.05 -5.86
N GLN A 83 4.37 -16.26 -6.07
CA GLN A 83 3.75 -17.26 -6.94
C GLN A 83 2.35 -17.66 -6.43
N ALA A 84 2.23 -17.95 -5.14
CA ALA A 84 0.94 -18.30 -4.53
C ALA A 84 -0.09 -17.17 -4.63
N SER A 85 0.35 -15.91 -4.45
CA SER A 85 -0.52 -14.73 -4.59
C SER A 85 -0.99 -14.53 -6.03
N ASP A 86 -0.10 -14.67 -7.01
CA ASP A 86 -0.44 -14.56 -8.42
C ASP A 86 -1.45 -15.63 -8.86
N ASP A 87 -1.27 -16.87 -8.40
CA ASP A 87 -2.18 -17.96 -8.74
C ASP A 87 -3.56 -17.76 -8.11
N TYR A 88 -3.59 -17.36 -6.84
CA TYR A 88 -4.85 -17.03 -6.16
C TYR A 88 -5.58 -15.85 -6.81
N LEU A 89 -4.88 -14.77 -7.17
CA LEU A 89 -5.51 -13.61 -7.82
C LEU A 89 -6.06 -13.96 -9.21
N LYS A 90 -5.40 -14.84 -9.96
CA LYS A 90 -5.93 -15.35 -11.23
C LYS A 90 -7.16 -16.23 -11.04
N GLU A 91 -7.18 -17.07 -10.01
CA GLU A 91 -8.36 -17.86 -9.65
C GLU A 91 -9.53 -16.93 -9.29
N LEU A 92 -9.28 -15.97 -8.39
CA LEU A 92 -10.23 -14.97 -7.94
C LEU A 92 -10.79 -14.15 -9.11
N ALA A 93 -9.95 -13.76 -10.08
CA ALA A 93 -10.39 -13.05 -11.28
C ALA A 93 -11.39 -13.85 -12.15
N ASN A 94 -11.54 -15.15 -11.94
CA ASN A 94 -12.48 -16.01 -12.67
C ASN A 94 -13.77 -16.31 -11.88
N THR A 95 -13.95 -15.80 -10.66
CA THR A 95 -15.13 -16.09 -9.84
C THR A 95 -16.39 -15.40 -10.36
N ASP A 96 -16.28 -14.14 -10.79
CA ASP A 96 -17.41 -13.35 -11.27
C ASP A 96 -16.98 -12.16 -12.16
N PRO A 97 -17.91 -11.58 -12.93
CA PRO A 97 -17.59 -10.49 -13.86
C PRO A 97 -17.06 -9.20 -13.20
N LEU A 98 -17.51 -8.87 -11.98
CA LEU A 98 -17.07 -7.66 -11.29
C LEU A 98 -15.62 -7.83 -10.83
N THR A 99 -15.32 -8.94 -10.17
CA THR A 99 -13.97 -9.28 -9.72
C THR A 99 -12.99 -9.35 -10.89
N LYS A 100 -13.39 -9.96 -12.01
CA LYS A 100 -12.59 -9.97 -13.25
C LYS A 100 -12.24 -8.57 -13.73
N ARG A 101 -13.23 -7.66 -13.74
CA ARG A 101 -13.04 -6.27 -14.17
C ARG A 101 -12.11 -5.50 -13.21
N VAL A 102 -12.29 -5.67 -11.90
CA VAL A 102 -11.43 -5.04 -10.88
C VAL A 102 -9.99 -5.53 -11.02
N TYR A 103 -9.79 -6.84 -11.10
CA TYR A 103 -8.47 -7.45 -11.28
C TYR A 103 -7.78 -6.95 -12.55
N ALA A 104 -8.48 -6.93 -13.68
CA ALA A 104 -7.90 -6.44 -14.94
C ALA A 104 -7.48 -4.97 -14.86
N SER A 105 -8.31 -4.12 -14.24
CA SER A 105 -7.99 -2.70 -14.04
C SER A 105 -6.77 -2.51 -13.13
N TRP A 106 -6.74 -3.23 -12.00
CA TRP A 106 -5.64 -3.18 -11.05
C TRP A 106 -4.33 -3.68 -11.68
N LYS A 107 -4.35 -4.84 -12.34
CA LYS A 107 -3.17 -5.45 -12.95
C LYS A 107 -2.55 -4.55 -14.01
N ASN A 108 -3.37 -3.99 -14.89
CA ASN A 108 -2.91 -3.07 -15.94
C ASN A 108 -2.24 -1.82 -15.36
N PHE A 109 -2.80 -1.24 -14.31
CA PHE A 109 -2.19 -0.09 -13.64
C PHE A 109 -0.89 -0.47 -12.93
N MET A 110 -0.89 -1.58 -12.19
CA MET A 110 0.27 -2.07 -11.45
C MET A 110 1.47 -2.33 -12.38
N ASP A 111 1.24 -2.94 -13.55
CA ASP A 111 2.31 -3.25 -14.50
C ASP A 111 2.99 -1.97 -15.01
N GLY A 112 2.19 -0.98 -15.45
CA GLY A 112 2.72 0.30 -15.89
C GLY A 112 3.44 1.07 -14.76
N ALA A 113 2.89 1.08 -13.55
CA ALA A 113 3.51 1.73 -12.41
C ALA A 113 4.84 1.06 -12.02
N LYS A 114 4.91 -0.27 -12.04
CA LYS A 114 6.13 -1.02 -11.72
C LYS A 114 7.24 -0.75 -12.73
N GLU A 115 6.92 -0.77 -14.03
CA GLU A 115 7.87 -0.43 -15.10
C GLU A 115 8.44 0.98 -14.92
N TYR A 116 7.57 1.96 -14.63
CA TYR A 116 7.98 3.32 -14.36
C TYR A 116 8.87 3.42 -13.11
N HIS A 117 8.48 2.81 -11.99
CA HIS A 117 9.23 2.86 -10.73
C HIS A 117 10.63 2.23 -10.81
N HIS A 118 10.86 1.28 -11.72
CA HIS A 118 12.21 0.75 -11.94
C HIS A 118 13.17 1.83 -12.46
N ILE A 119 12.71 2.72 -13.34
CA ILE A 119 13.54 3.78 -13.95
C ILE A 119 13.49 5.11 -13.19
N SER A 120 12.48 5.33 -12.35
CA SER A 120 12.37 6.49 -11.47
C SER A 120 12.88 6.15 -10.06
N GLU A 121 12.00 5.73 -9.16
CA GLU A 121 12.26 5.58 -7.73
C GLU A 121 13.45 4.67 -7.42
N GLN A 122 13.45 3.45 -7.97
CA GLN A 122 14.52 2.48 -7.71
C GLN A 122 15.86 2.96 -8.25
N SER A 123 15.88 3.50 -9.47
CA SER A 123 17.10 4.03 -10.09
C SER A 123 17.64 5.26 -9.36
N TYR A 124 16.76 6.14 -8.89
CA TYR A 124 17.13 7.30 -8.07
C TYR A 124 17.78 6.88 -6.76
N ILE A 125 17.19 5.93 -6.03
CA ILE A 125 17.77 5.40 -4.78
C ILE A 125 19.14 4.78 -5.07
N ASN A 126 19.23 3.89 -6.07
CA ASN A 126 20.48 3.23 -6.45
C ASN A 126 21.59 4.24 -6.79
N ALA A 127 21.26 5.33 -7.50
CA ALA A 127 22.23 6.36 -7.88
C ALA A 127 22.73 7.18 -6.69
N ARG A 128 21.95 7.30 -5.61
CA ARG A 128 22.33 8.01 -4.38
C ARG A 128 23.14 7.18 -3.40
N ASP A 129 23.11 5.86 -3.57
CA ASP A 129 23.87 4.91 -2.76
C ASP A 129 25.29 4.64 -3.30
N LEU A 130 25.65 5.21 -4.46
CA LEU A 130 27.02 5.22 -5.01
C LEU A 130 27.95 6.14 -4.19
#